data_AF-A0AAW2S7A1-F1
#
_entry.id   AF-A0AAW2S7A1-F1
#
_cell.length_a   1.000
_cell.length_b   1.000
_cell.length_c   1.000
_cell.angle_alpha   90.00
_cell.angle_beta   90.00
_cell.angle_gamma   90.00
#
_symmetry.space_group_name_H-M   'P 1'
#
loop_
_entity.id
_entity.type
_entity.pdbx_description
1 polymer ?
#
loop_
_entity_poly.entity_id
_entity_poly.type
_entity_poly.pdbx_seq_one_letter_code
_entity_poly.pdbx_strand_id
1 'polypeptide(L)'
;MHEEFITHRLQSSTFPPSVWARITERMNSVMNQGCLFTAVQLKGKLNRLRRAWRLLNDILSRGTGWGWDPERNTITDDPRRLEELYRVNI
;
A
#
# COMPACT_ATOMS: atom_id res chain seq x y z
N MET A 1 13.60 10.33 -3.88
CA MET A 1 12.65 9.22 -4.14
C MET A 1 11.33 9.47 -3.43
N HIS A 2 11.35 9.81 -2.13
CA HIS A 2 10.16 10.22 -1.37
C HIS A 2 9.53 11.53 -1.90
N GLU A 3 10.34 12.51 -2.28
CA GLU A 3 9.82 13.76 -2.85
C GLU A 3 9.15 13.56 -4.21
N GLU A 4 9.65 12.70 -5.09
CA GLU A 4 8.98 12.39 -6.38
C GLU A 4 7.64 11.66 -6.18
N PHE A 5 7.48 10.94 -5.07
CA PHE A 5 6.22 10.30 -4.69
C PHE A 5 5.17 11.33 -4.28
N ILE A 6 5.59 12.40 -3.60
CA ILE A 6 4.72 13.45 -3.06
C ILE A 6 4.44 14.55 -4.10
N THR A 7 5.44 14.91 -4.92
CA THR A 7 5.36 16.15 -5.70
C THR A 7 4.40 16.07 -6.88
N HIS A 8 4.54 15.19 -7.89
CA HIS A 8 3.64 15.30 -9.07
C HIS A 8 3.53 14.06 -10.01
N ARG A 9 3.60 12.81 -9.53
CA ARG A 9 3.63 11.64 -10.47
C ARG A 9 2.72 10.45 -10.19
N LEU A 10 1.66 10.60 -9.40
CA LEU A 10 0.63 9.56 -9.24
C LEU A 10 -0.80 10.02 -9.53
N GLN A 11 -1.01 11.13 -10.27
CA GLN A 11 -2.35 11.47 -10.76
C GLN A 11 -2.97 10.35 -11.63
N SER A 12 -2.16 9.52 -12.29
CA SER A 12 -2.63 8.36 -13.09
C SER A 12 -2.50 7.00 -12.41
N SER A 13 -2.18 6.93 -11.11
CA SER A 13 -1.90 5.66 -10.40
C SER A 13 -0.74 4.83 -10.99
N THR A 14 -0.03 5.32 -12.01
CA THR A 14 0.88 4.52 -12.84
C THR A 14 2.19 5.27 -13.07
N PHE A 15 3.31 4.62 -12.75
CA PHE A 15 4.62 5.22 -13.00
C PHE A 15 4.98 5.18 -14.50
N PRO A 16 5.67 6.21 -15.02
CA PRO A 16 6.17 6.22 -16.38
C PRO A 16 7.26 5.16 -16.60
N PRO A 17 7.53 4.75 -17.86
CA PRO A 17 8.52 3.71 -18.17
C PRO A 17 9.92 3.96 -17.60
N SER A 18 10.38 5.21 -17.64
CA SER A 18 11.70 5.62 -17.09
C SER A 18 11.81 5.40 -15.58
N VAL A 19 10.73 5.63 -14.83
CA VAL A 19 10.68 5.37 -13.39
C VAL A 19 10.68 3.87 -13.12
N TRP A 20 9.96 3.08 -13.93
CA TRP A 20 10.00 1.61 -13.82
C TRP A 20 11.39 1.04 -14.10
N ALA A 21 12.13 1.58 -15.07
CA ALA A 21 13.51 1.17 -15.33
C ALA A 21 14.39 1.40 -14.08
N ARG A 22 14.33 2.60 -13.49
CA ARG A 22 15.08 2.96 -12.28
C ARG A 22 14.69 2.11 -11.06
N ILE A 23 13.40 1.81 -10.88
CA ILE A 23 12.92 0.90 -9.84
C ILE A 23 13.46 -0.50 -10.06
N THR A 24 13.42 -1.00 -11.30
CA THR A 24 13.88 -2.36 -11.65
C THR A 24 15.38 -2.52 -11.38
N GLU A 25 16.18 -1.56 -11.83
CA GLU A 25 17.62 -1.52 -11.58
C GLU A 25 17.93 -1.55 -10.08
N ARG A 26 17.29 -0.68 -9.31
CA ARG A 26 17.50 -0.62 -7.85
C ARG A 26 16.99 -1.87 -7.12
N MET A 27 15.90 -2.47 -7.57
CA MET A 27 15.40 -3.71 -6.96
C MET A 27 16.37 -4.87 -7.23
N ASN A 28 16.87 -4.94 -8.45
CA ASN A 28 17.84 -5.95 -8.87
C ASN A 28 19.23 -5.74 -8.24
N SER A 29 19.61 -4.50 -7.92
CA SER A 29 20.86 -4.23 -7.20
C SER A 29 20.81 -4.65 -5.73
N VAL A 30 19.62 -4.68 -5.12
CA VAL A 30 19.43 -5.09 -3.72
C VAL A 30 19.22 -6.60 -3.58
N MET A 31 18.71 -7.26 -4.62
CA MET A 31 18.55 -8.70 -4.61
C MET A 31 19.87 -9.41 -4.91
N ASN A 32 20.24 -10.36 -4.05
CA ASN A 32 21.36 -11.24 -4.29
C ASN A 32 21.18 -12.03 -5.61
N GLN A 33 22.31 -12.24 -6.29
CA GLN A 33 22.53 -12.58 -7.72
C GLN A 33 21.83 -13.84 -8.30
N GLY A 34 20.53 -14.06 -8.04
CA GLY A 34 19.81 -15.23 -8.56
C GLY A 34 18.38 -14.96 -9.01
N CYS A 35 17.79 -13.82 -8.65
CA CYS A 35 16.41 -13.53 -8.99
C CYS A 35 16.29 -12.10 -9.51
N LEU A 36 16.58 -11.87 -10.79
CA LEU A 36 16.35 -10.57 -11.42
C LEU A 36 14.87 -10.44 -11.76
N PHE A 37 14.24 -9.35 -11.35
CA PHE A 37 12.89 -9.03 -11.78
C PHE A 37 12.89 -8.17 -13.04
N THR A 38 11.90 -8.38 -13.90
CA THR A 38 11.57 -7.47 -14.99
C THR A 38 10.61 -6.38 -14.50
N ALA A 39 10.58 -5.24 -15.20
CA ALA A 39 9.62 -4.17 -14.92
C ALA A 39 8.16 -4.66 -14.95
N VAL A 40 7.83 -5.64 -15.79
CA VAL A 40 6.49 -6.25 -15.88
C VAL A 40 6.17 -7.05 -14.62
N GLN A 41 7.12 -7.85 -14.13
CA GLN A 41 6.95 -8.61 -12.89
C GLN A 41 6.80 -7.68 -11.67
N LEU A 42 7.56 -6.59 -11.62
CA LEU A 42 7.46 -5.60 -10.55
C LEU A 42 6.13 -4.84 -10.60
N LYS A 43 5.64 -4.46 -11.79
CA LYS A 43 4.29 -3.92 -11.98
C LYS A 43 3.22 -4.88 -11.44
N GLY A 44 3.32 -6.16 -11.78
CA GLY A 44 2.41 -7.19 -11.29
C GLY A 44 2.43 -7.33 -9.76
N LYS A 45 3.62 -7.33 -9.14
CA LYS A 45 3.78 -7.36 -7.68
C LYS A 45 3.19 -6.12 -7.02
N LEU A 46 3.47 -4.92 -7.53
CA LEU A 46 2.90 -3.68 -7.00
C LEU A 46 1.36 -3.66 -7.11
N ASN A 47 0.80 -4.14 -8.20
CA ASN A 47 -0.66 -4.23 -8.36
C ASN A 47 -1.28 -5.21 -7.36
N ARG A 48 -0.63 -6.34 -7.04
CA ARG A 48 -1.08 -7.23 -5.97
C ARG A 48 -1.06 -6.54 -4.61
N LEU A 49 0.02 -5.83 -4.28
CA LEU A 49 0.12 -5.05 -3.04
C LEU A 49 -0.99 -3.99 -2.94
N ARG A 50 -1.28 -3.28 -4.04
CA ARG A 50 -2.38 -2.30 -4.08
C ARG A 50 -3.75 -2.94 -3.85
N ARG A 51 -4.00 -4.14 -4.40
CA ARG A 51 -5.24 -4.88 -4.15
C ARG A 51 -5.37 -5.29 -2.69
N ALA A 52 -4.31 -5.83 -2.11
CA ALA A 52 -4.28 -6.20 -0.69
C ALA A 52 -4.50 -4.97 0.21
N TRP A 53 -3.87 -3.84 -0.12
CA TRP A 53 -4.06 -2.58 0.59
C TRP A 53 -5.51 -2.08 0.52
N ARG A 54 -6.15 -2.14 -0.65
CA ARG A 54 -7.57 -1.77 -0.78
C ARG A 54 -8.46 -2.68 0.06
N LEU A 55 -8.23 -4.00 0.03
CA LEU A 55 -8.99 -4.94 0.84
C LEU A 55 -8.82 -4.63 2.33
N LEU A 56 -7.60 -4.37 2.79
CA LEU A 56 -7.32 -3.97 4.16
C LEU A 56 -8.08 -2.68 4.51
N ASN A 57 -7.98 -1.64 3.68
CA ASN A 57 -8.70 -0.39 3.89
C ASN A 57 -10.23 -0.58 3.91
N ASP A 58 -10.78 -1.42 3.04
CA ASP A 58 -12.21 -1.74 3.05
C ASP A 58 -12.60 -2.42 4.36
N ILE A 59 -11.79 -3.35 4.88
CA ILE A 59 -12.04 -4.02 6.17
C ILE A 59 -11.98 -3.02 7.32
N LEU A 60 -10.98 -2.14 7.34
CA LEU A 60 -10.84 -1.10 8.37
C LEU A 60 -11.98 -0.06 8.28
N SER A 61 -12.46 0.24 7.07
CA SER A 61 -13.52 1.23 6.86
C SER A 61 -14.93 0.69 7.10
N ARG A 62 -15.14 -0.63 7.04
CA ARG A 62 -16.47 -1.29 7.11
C ARG A 62 -17.04 -1.44 8.53
N GLY A 63 -16.76 -0.50 9.42
CA GLY A 63 -17.32 -0.57 10.76
C GLY A 63 -16.88 -1.85 11.48
N THR A 64 -15.58 -2.14 11.46
CA THR A 64 -14.98 -3.18 12.33
C THR A 64 -14.45 -2.59 13.64
N GLY A 65 -14.50 -1.26 13.80
CA GLY A 65 -13.90 -0.54 14.93
C GLY A 65 -12.38 -0.34 14.78
N TRP A 66 -11.74 -1.02 13.82
CA TRP A 66 -10.31 -0.93 13.56
C TRP A 66 -9.97 0.21 12.61
N GLY A 67 -9.01 1.04 13.02
CA GLY A 67 -8.48 2.16 12.24
C GLY A 67 -7.03 1.92 11.82
N TRP A 68 -6.58 2.64 10.78
CA TRP A 68 -5.16 2.75 10.47
C TRP A 68 -4.61 4.03 11.10
N ASP A 69 -3.57 3.90 11.93
CA ASP A 69 -2.80 5.04 12.43
C ASP A 69 -1.62 5.31 11.48
N PRO A 70 -1.66 6.40 10.70
CA PRO A 70 -0.61 6.73 9.74
C PRO A 70 0.68 7.21 10.40
N GLU A 71 0.65 7.70 11.64
CA GLU A 71 1.85 8.18 12.35
C GLU A 71 2.66 7.00 12.89
N ARG A 72 1.98 5.98 13.40
CA ARG A 72 2.62 4.78 13.96
C ARG A 72 2.75 3.62 12.97
N ASN A 73 2.07 3.71 11.82
CA ASN A 73 1.99 2.63 10.83
C ASN A 73 1.48 1.31 11.46
N THR A 74 0.49 1.43 12.35
CA THR A 74 -0.11 0.32 13.11
C THR A 74 -1.63 0.33 12.97
N ILE A 75 -2.25 -0.84 13.04
CA ILE A 75 -3.71 -0.96 13.17
C ILE A 75 -4.05 -0.56 14.61
N THR A 76 -4.85 0.48 14.78
CA THR A 76 -5.37 0.89 16.08
C THR A 76 -6.74 0.29 16.28
N ASP A 77 -6.88 -0.42 17.40
CA ASP A 77 -8.17 -0.80 17.93
C ASP A 77 -8.68 0.39 18.75
N ASP A 78 -9.61 1.20 18.21
CA ASP A 78 -10.23 2.28 18.98
C ASP A 78 -11.44 1.70 19.74
N PRO A 79 -11.35 1.51 21.06
CA PRO A 79 -12.40 0.86 21.85
C PRO A 79 -13.74 1.59 21.74
N ARG A 80 -13.73 2.92 21.52
CA ARG A 80 -14.95 3.72 21.40
C ARG A 80 -15.70 3.45 20.11
N ARG A 81 -14.97 3.15 19.03
CA ARG A 81 -15.54 2.85 17.71
C ARG A 81 -16.14 1.45 17.66
N LEU A 82 -15.53 0.49 18.35
CA LEU A 82 -16.13 -0.82 18.60
C LEU A 82 -17.43 -0.71 19.40
N GLU A 83 -17.46 0.13 20.45
CA GLU A 83 -18.63 0.31 21.31
C GLU A 83 -19.85 0.88 20.57
N GLU A 84 -19.66 1.80 19.61
CA GLU A 84 -20.72 2.30 18.72
C GLU A 84 -21.30 1.20 17.82
N LEU A 85 -20.47 0.28 17.32
CA LEU A 85 -20.90 -0.84 16.46
C LEU A 85 -21.74 -1.88 17.19
N TYR A 86 -21.41 -2.16 18.45
CA TYR A 86 -22.19 -3.07 19.28
C TYR A 86 -23.52 -2.44 19.76
N ARG A 87 -23.60 -1.10 19.87
CA ARG A 87 -24.86 -0.40 20.20
C ARG A 87 -25.92 -0.43 19.11
N VAL A 88 -25.52 -0.51 17.83
CA VAL A 88 -26.46 -0.48 16.68
C VAL A 88 -27.08 -1.86 16.40
N ASN A 89 -26.53 -2.93 16.98
CA ASN A 89 -26.97 -4.32 16.75
C ASN A 89 -27.72 -4.95 17.95
N ILE A 90 -28.31 -4.15 18.85
CA ILE A 90 -29.23 -4.59 19.93
C ILE A 90 -30.61 -3.99 19.71
#